data_AF-A0A9E3R612-F1
#
_entry.id   AF-A0A9E3R612-F1
#
_cell.length_a   1.000
_cell.length_b   1.000
_cell.length_c   1.000
_cell.angle_alpha   90.00
_cell.angle_beta   90.00
_cell.angle_gamma   90.00
#
_symmetry.space_group_name_H-M   'P 1'
#
loop_
_entity.id
_entity.type
_entity.pdbx_description
1 polymer ?
#
loop_
_entity_poly.entity_id
_entity_poly.type
_entity_poly.pdbx_seq_one_letter_code
_entity_poly.pdbx_strand_id
1 'polypeptide(L)' 'MAEPGAPETVGEISQLYLGNILYALERCALAMAEEGKASDAKFYRGIGRMLAEAHGRAKKAAEPGAG' A
#
# COMPACT_ATOMS: atom_id res chain seq x y z
N MET A 1 -13.05 -24.01 -3.04
CA MET A 1 -14.05 -23.16 -3.70
C MET A 1 -13.81 -21.75 -3.18
N ALA A 2 -13.62 -20.74 -4.04
CA ALA A 2 -13.48 -19.36 -3.57
C ALA A 2 -14.80 -18.93 -2.92
N GLU A 3 -14.75 -18.33 -1.74
CA GLU A 3 -15.96 -17.86 -1.07
C GLU A 3 -16.58 -16.69 -1.85
N PRO A 4 -17.92 -16.63 -2.01
CA PRO A 4 -18.56 -15.50 -2.66
C PRO A 4 -18.20 -14.20 -1.93
N GLY A 5 -17.57 -13.26 -2.65
CA GLY A 5 -17.11 -11.98 -2.09
C GLY A 5 -15.65 -11.94 -1.65
N ALA A 6 -14.89 -13.01 -1.85
CA ALA A 6 -13.43 -12.95 -1.71
C ALA A 6 -12.82 -12.04 -2.79
N PRO A 7 -11.82 -11.21 -2.47
CA PRO A 7 -11.12 -10.40 -3.47
C PRO A 7 -10.42 -11.31 -4.49
N GLU A 8 -10.61 -11.04 -5.78
CA GLU A 8 -10.17 -11.90 -6.89
C GLU A 8 -8.90 -11.35 -7.56
N THR A 9 -8.61 -10.06 -7.39
CA THR A 9 -7.44 -9.40 -7.96
C THR A 9 -6.44 -8.97 -6.90
N VAL A 10 -5.16 -8.89 -7.30
CA VAL A 10 -4.09 -8.30 -6.46
C VAL A 10 -4.47 -6.87 -6.02
N GLY A 11 -5.15 -6.12 -6.87
CA GLY A 11 -5.64 -4.77 -6.57
C GLY A 11 -6.65 -4.75 -5.43
N GLU A 12 -7.67 -5.62 -5.48
CA GLU A 12 -8.69 -5.73 -4.44
C GLU A 12 -8.09 -6.19 -3.10
N ILE A 13 -7.19 -7.19 -3.14
CA ILE A 13 -6.46 -7.64 -1.94
C ILE A 13 -5.63 -6.50 -1.36
N SER A 14 -4.91 -5.76 -2.21
CA SER A 14 -4.06 -4.65 -1.78
C SER A 14 -4.89 -3.51 -1.20
N GLN A 15 -6.09 -3.24 -1.74
CA GLN A 15 -7.00 -2.23 -1.22
C GLN A 15 -7.57 -2.64 0.15
N LEU A 16 -7.94 -3.91 0.32
CA LEU A 16 -8.44 -4.45 1.58
C LEU A 16 -7.38 -4.37 2.70
N TYR A 17 -6.13 -4.69 2.37
CA TYR A 17 -5.03 -4.77 3.35
C TYR A 17 -4.01 -3.65 3.24
N LEU A 18 -4.38 -2.50 2.67
CA LEU A 18 -3.43 -1.43 2.39
C LEU A 18 -2.69 -0.98 3.66
N GLY A 19 -3.40 -0.78 4.77
CA GLY A 19 -2.78 -0.41 6.05
C GLY A 19 -1.72 -1.41 6.51
N ASN A 20 -2.00 -2.71 6.38
CA ASN A 20 -1.06 -3.78 6.74
C ASN A 20 0.18 -3.78 5.82
N ILE A 21 -0.03 -3.56 4.51
CA ILE A 21 1.06 -3.48 3.53
C ILE A 21 1.95 -2.27 3.83
N LEU A 22 1.36 -1.09 4.08
CA LEU A 22 2.11 0.12 4.43
C LEU A 22 2.93 -0.06 5.71
N TYR A 23 2.34 -0.70 6.73
CA TYR A 23 3.06 -1.04 7.96
C TYR A 23 4.24 -1.98 7.69
N ALA A 24 4.06 -3.03 6.89
CA ALA A 24 5.13 -3.96 6.56
C ALA A 24 6.28 -3.28 5.79
N LEU A 25 5.95 -2.39 4.86
CA LEU A 25 6.94 -1.60 4.11
C LEU A 25 7.74 -0.67 5.03
N GLU A 26 7.10 0.00 5.98
CA GLU A 26 7.81 0.86 6.93
C GLU A 26 8.69 0.04 7.88
N ARG A 27 8.20 -1.11 8.38
CA ARG A 27 9.01 -2.03 9.21
C ARG A 27 10.25 -2.51 8.46
N CYS A 28 10.12 -2.84 7.17
CA CYS A 28 11.24 -3.22 6.33
C CYS A 28 12.21 -2.05 6.11
N ALA A 29 11.69 -0.86 5.82
CA ALA A 29 12.51 0.35 5.65
C ALA A 29 13.32 0.70 6.91
N LEU A 30 12.73 0.54 8.10
CA LEU A 30 13.42 0.72 9.38
C LEU A 30 14.57 -0.28 9.52
N ALA A 31 14.33 -1.57 9.27
CA ALA A 31 15.38 -2.58 9.33
C ALA A 31 16.52 -2.31 8.33
N MET A 32 16.19 -1.94 7.08
CA MET A 32 17.21 -1.59 6.08
C MET A 32 18.03 -0.38 6.51
N ALA A 33 17.41 0.62 7.13
CA ALA A 33 18.13 1.78 7.65
C ALA A 33 19.08 1.40 8.79
N GLU A 34 18.66 0.53 9.71
CA GLU A 34 19.47 0.01 10.81
C GLU A 34 20.67 -0.82 10.31
N GLU A 35 20.51 -1.54 9.20
CA GLU A 35 21.59 -2.29 8.53
C GLU A 35 22.53 -1.40 7.68
N GLY A 36 22.36 -0.08 7.68
CA GLY A 36 23.16 0.85 6.89
C GLY A 36 22.78 0.92 5.40
N LYS A 37 21.67 0.29 5.00
CA LYS A 37 21.16 0.25 3.61
C LYS A 37 20.17 1.37 3.35
N ALA A 38 20.64 2.62 3.45
CA ALA A 38 19.77 3.80 3.35
C ALA A 38 19.03 3.92 1.99
N SER A 39 19.63 3.46 0.90
CA SER A 39 18.98 3.47 -0.43
C SER A 39 17.79 2.52 -0.48
N ASP A 40 17.91 1.32 0.09
CA ASP A 40 16.83 0.33 0.14
C ASP A 40 15.70 0.82 1.05
N ALA A 41 16.04 1.42 2.20
CA ALA A 41 15.05 2.06 3.07
C ALA A 41 14.22 3.14 2.35
N LYS A 42 14.87 3.99 1.54
CA LYS A 42 14.19 4.99 0.71
C LYS A 42 13.30 4.34 -0.35
N PHE A 43 13.76 3.25 -0.96
CA PHE A 43 13.01 2.51 -1.96
C PHE A 43 11.70 1.95 -1.38
N TYR A 44 11.76 1.27 -0.23
CA TYR A 44 10.55 0.74 0.44
C TYR A 44 9.55 1.84 0.84
N ARG A 45 10.04 2.97 1.37
CA ARG A 45 9.19 4.14 1.66
C ARG A 45 8.59 4.75 0.39
N GLY A 46 9.32 4.74 -0.71
CA GLY A 46 8.84 5.16 -2.02
C GLY A 46 7.61 4.33 -2.47
N ILE A 47 7.70 3.01 -2.35
CA ILE A 47 6.56 2.11 -2.65
C ILE A 47 5.36 2.44 -1.75
N GLY A 48 5.59 2.58 -0.43
CA GLY A 48 4.52 2.90 0.52
C GLY A 48 3.82 4.21 0.18
N ARG A 49 4.58 5.24 -0.19
CA ARG A 49 4.03 6.52 -0.65
C ARG A 49 3.20 6.37 -1.92
N MET A 50 3.70 5.66 -2.93
CA MET A 50 2.97 5.43 -4.19
C MET A 50 1.62 4.75 -3.95
N LEU A 51 1.59 3.74 -3.08
CA LEU A 51 0.37 3.03 -2.70
C LEU A 51 -0.62 3.94 -1.96
N ALA A 52 -0.17 4.69 -0.97
CA ALA A 52 -1.01 5.61 -0.20
C ALA A 52 -1.62 6.71 -1.09
N GLU A 53 -0.81 7.28 -1.99
CA GLU A 53 -1.28 8.30 -2.94
C GLU A 53 -2.30 7.73 -3.95
N ALA A 54 -2.04 6.53 -4.48
CA ALA A 54 -2.98 5.86 -5.39
C ALA A 54 -4.33 5.58 -4.70
N HIS A 55 -4.30 5.13 -3.45
CA HIS A 55 -5.51 4.90 -2.67
C HIS A 55 -6.27 6.21 -2.37
N GLY A 56 -5.56 7.28 -2.01
CA GLY A 56 -6.17 8.60 -1.81
C GLY A 56 -6.89 9.13 -3.07
N ARG A 57 -6.27 8.95 -4.25
CA ARG A 57 -6.91 9.29 -5.53
C ARG A 57 -8.15 8.44 -5.82
N ALA A 58 -8.06 7.13 -5.59
CA ALA A 58 -9.18 6.21 -5.80
C ALA A 58 -10.37 6.54 -4.89
N LYS A 59 -10.10 6.85 -3.61
CA LYS A 59 -11.14 7.27 -2.66
C LYS A 59 -11.83 8.55 -3.13
N LYS A 60 -11.05 9.57 -3.53
CA LYS A 60 -11.61 10.84 -4.00
C LYS A 60 -12.47 10.68 -5.26
N ALA A 61 -12.10 9.77 -6.16
CA ALA A 61 -12.90 9.48 -7.36
C ALA A 61 -14.21 8.74 -7.06
N ALA A 62 -14.31 8.05 -5.93
CA ALA A 62 -15.49 7.29 -5.51
C ALA A 62 -16.49 8.12 -4.67
N GLU A 63 -16.14 9.35 -4.29
CA GLU A 63 -17.02 10.23 -3.50
C GLU A 63 -18.09 10.87 -4.42
N PRO A 64 -19.40 10.70 -4.13
CA PRO A 64 -20.46 11.28 -4.94
C PRO A 64 -20.41 12.81 -4.86
N GLY A 65 -20.12 13.45 -5.99
CA GLY A 65 -19.89 14.90 -6.11
C GLY A 65 -18.48 15.29 -6.58
N ALA A 66 -17.58 14.32 -6.77
CA ALA A 66 -16.30 14.53 -7.45
C ALA A 66 -16.50 14.52 -8.99
N GLY A 67 -17.15 15.55 -9.52
CA GLY A 67 -17.37 15.73 -10.97
C GLY A 67 -18.77 16.20 -11.31
#